data_AF-A0A4V2M5L0-F1
#
_entry.id   AF-A0A4V2M5L0-F1
#
_cell.length_a   1.000
_cell.length_b   1.000
_cell.length_c   1.000
_cell.angle_alpha   90.00
_cell.angle_beta   90.00
_cell.angle_gamma   90.00
#
_symmetry.space_group_name_H-M   'P 1'
#
loop_
_entity.id
_entity.type
_entity.pdbx_description
1 polymer ?
#
loop_
_entity_poly.entity_id
_entity_poly.type
_entity_poly.pdbx_seq_one_letter_code
_entity_poly.pdbx_strand_id
1 'polypeptide(L)'
;MWILGVIAAAAIAVVAVVLWWASRSPDDLAGAEEYAVERKWEWEAQLTVEQEKALMEGLRSYNKSKDGPISVHSEHAEVMLFAPHTVISLYLLADRFVALGPDAVSYPMSSVGKLLDECADKEQPGVLHLRDDWFPEEGADGMDTAAFADLVMDVLIQHSDRRVTGGSWNGDSLVETFVQADPNEQPNRVAVDLARVFEQYGAAREAQPQTPPIDLLRMILPGMLMSEEPGVLWIRPATFAERNIVANAAAGR
;
A
#
# COMPACT_ATOMS: atom_id res chain seq x y z
N MET A 1 -14.17 -43.40 -63.07
CA MET A 1 -14.92 -42.16 -62.80
C MET A 1 -14.80 -41.63 -61.36
N TRP A 2 -14.38 -42.42 -60.36
CA TRP A 2 -14.25 -41.94 -58.97
C TRP A 2 -12.91 -41.25 -58.66
N ILE A 3 -11.84 -41.60 -59.38
CA ILE A 3 -10.50 -41.02 -59.18
C ILE A 3 -10.47 -39.51 -59.51
N LEU A 4 -11.20 -39.08 -60.55
CA LEU A 4 -11.33 -37.66 -60.90
C LEU A 4 -12.07 -36.84 -59.83
N GLY A 5 -13.06 -37.44 -59.14
CA GLY A 5 -13.78 -36.79 -58.05
C GLY A 5 -12.93 -36.60 -56.79
N VAL A 6 -12.07 -37.57 -56.47
CA VAL A 6 -11.15 -37.49 -55.33
C VAL A 6 -10.06 -36.44 -55.56
N ILE A 7 -9.54 -36.33 -56.80
CA ILE A 7 -8.54 -35.31 -57.15
C ILE A 7 -9.14 -33.91 -57.09
N ALA A 8 -10.38 -33.73 -57.56
CA ALA A 8 -11.07 -32.43 -57.48
C ALA A 8 -11.34 -32.02 -56.03
N ALA A 9 -11.75 -32.95 -55.16
CA ALA A 9 -11.97 -32.68 -53.74
C ALA A 9 -10.66 -32.34 -52.99
N ALA A 10 -9.56 -33.04 -53.32
CA ALA A 10 -8.25 -32.74 -52.75
C ALA A 10 -7.74 -31.36 -53.20
N ALA A 11 -7.92 -31.00 -54.47
CA ALA A 11 -7.54 -29.68 -54.97
C ALA A 11 -8.33 -28.56 -54.29
N ILE A 12 -9.63 -28.75 -54.05
CA ILE A 12 -10.46 -27.77 -53.33
C ILE A 12 -10.02 -27.64 -51.86
N ALA A 13 -9.71 -28.76 -51.19
CA ALA A 13 -9.21 -28.72 -49.81
C ALA A 13 -7.86 -28.00 -49.71
N VAL A 14 -6.94 -28.24 -50.64
CA VAL A 14 -5.64 -27.56 -50.69
C VAL A 14 -5.82 -26.07 -50.97
N VAL A 15 -6.70 -25.69 -51.91
CA VAL A 15 -6.98 -24.28 -52.20
C VAL A 15 -7.67 -23.60 -51.01
N ALA A 16 -8.57 -24.27 -50.30
CA ALA A 16 -9.19 -23.74 -49.09
C ALA A 16 -8.18 -23.57 -47.95
N VAL A 17 -7.24 -24.51 -47.77
CA VAL A 17 -6.16 -24.39 -46.79
C VAL A 17 -5.19 -23.27 -47.17
N VAL A 18 -4.82 -23.14 -48.45
CA VAL A 18 -3.93 -22.08 -48.93
C VAL A 18 -4.59 -20.71 -48.85
N LEU A 19 -5.88 -20.59 -49.17
CA LEU A 19 -6.64 -19.35 -49.00
C LEU A 19 -6.85 -19.00 -47.53
N TRP A 20 -7.09 -19.99 -46.67
CA TRP A 20 -7.14 -19.79 -45.22
C TRP A 20 -5.78 -19.31 -44.68
N TRP A 21 -4.68 -19.89 -45.16
CA TRP A 21 -3.32 -19.50 -44.78
C TRP A 21 -2.91 -18.13 -45.35
N ALA A 22 -3.31 -17.81 -46.58
CA ALA A 22 -3.05 -16.51 -47.22
C ALA A 22 -3.97 -15.40 -46.71
N SER A 23 -5.13 -15.75 -46.12
CA SER A 23 -5.99 -14.81 -45.41
C SER A 23 -5.44 -14.42 -44.02
N ARG A 24 -4.44 -15.15 -43.51
CA ARG A 24 -3.61 -14.66 -42.41
C ARG A 24 -2.55 -13.73 -42.99
N SER A 25 -2.79 -12.43 -42.84
CA SER A 25 -1.77 -11.41 -43.11
C SER A 25 -0.49 -11.70 -42.31
N PRO A 26 0.70 -11.37 -42.83
CA PRO A 26 1.98 -11.57 -42.13
C PRO A 26 2.19 -10.70 -40.88
N ASP A 27 1.19 -9.93 -40.46
CA ASP A 27 1.22 -9.12 -39.23
C ASP A 27 0.81 -9.93 -37.99
N ASP A 28 0.29 -11.15 -38.15
CA ASP A 28 -0.11 -12.05 -37.05
C ASP A 28 1.04 -12.95 -36.53
N LEU A 29 2.29 -12.65 -36.90
CA LEU A 29 3.50 -13.29 -36.34
C LEU A 29 4.36 -12.30 -35.52
N ALA A 30 3.74 -11.24 -35.00
CA ALA A 30 4.20 -10.59 -33.78
C ALA A 30 3.59 -11.34 -32.56
N GLY A 31 4.05 -12.57 -32.37
CA GLY A 31 3.69 -13.36 -31.21
C GLY A 31 4.33 -12.79 -29.94
N ALA A 32 3.46 -12.53 -28.96
CA ALA A 32 3.74 -12.14 -27.57
C ALA A 32 3.91 -10.65 -27.26
N GLU A 33 3.01 -9.80 -27.77
CA GLU A 33 2.32 -8.91 -26.81
C GLU A 33 1.07 -9.67 -26.35
N GLU A 34 1.31 -10.60 -25.42
CA GLU A 34 0.34 -10.94 -24.39
C GLU A 34 -0.31 -9.61 -23.97
N TYR A 35 -1.62 -9.49 -24.06
CA TYR A 35 -2.35 -8.38 -23.45
C TYR A 35 -2.00 -8.42 -21.97
N ALA A 36 -0.88 -7.80 -21.60
CA ALA A 36 -0.47 -7.63 -20.23
C ALA A 36 -1.63 -6.89 -19.61
N VAL A 37 -2.40 -7.58 -18.79
CA VAL A 37 -3.49 -6.98 -18.01
C VAL A 37 -2.85 -5.77 -17.37
N GLU A 38 -3.30 -4.58 -17.77
CA GLU A 38 -2.73 -3.33 -17.30
C GLU A 38 -2.76 -3.38 -15.78
N ARG A 39 -1.58 -3.44 -15.18
CA ARG A 39 -1.46 -3.60 -13.73
C ARG A 39 -2.10 -2.39 -13.11
N LYS A 40 -3.10 -2.67 -12.27
CA LYS A 40 -4.01 -1.63 -11.79
C LYS A 40 -3.28 -0.73 -10.80
N TRP A 41 -2.28 -1.26 -10.09
CA TRP A 41 -1.61 -0.57 -9.00
C TRP A 41 -0.09 -0.52 -9.19
N GLU A 42 0.53 0.59 -8.81
CA GLU A 42 1.98 0.80 -8.97
C GLU A 42 2.83 -0.23 -8.23
N TRP A 43 2.41 -0.72 -7.06
CA TRP A 43 3.16 -1.74 -6.34
C TRP A 43 3.24 -3.07 -7.12
N GLU A 44 2.23 -3.39 -7.94
CA GLU A 44 2.22 -4.57 -8.80
C GLU A 44 3.29 -4.47 -9.89
N ALA A 45 3.70 -3.25 -10.28
CA ALA A 45 4.75 -3.03 -11.28
C ALA A 45 6.10 -3.65 -10.87
N GLN A 46 6.34 -3.86 -9.57
CA GLN A 46 7.56 -4.50 -9.05
C GLN A 46 7.61 -6.01 -9.29
N LEU A 47 6.47 -6.64 -9.55
CA LEU A 47 6.35 -8.09 -9.65
C LEU A 47 6.37 -8.52 -11.12
N THR A 48 6.55 -9.80 -11.40
CA THR A 48 6.08 -10.43 -12.66
C THR A 48 4.63 -10.89 -12.45
N VAL A 49 3.90 -11.20 -13.53
CA VAL A 49 2.52 -11.72 -13.42
C VAL A 49 2.48 -12.99 -12.55
N GLU A 50 3.50 -13.84 -12.69
CA GLU A 50 3.63 -15.06 -11.90
C GLU A 50 3.89 -14.77 -10.41
N GLN A 51 4.80 -13.82 -10.11
CA GLN A 51 5.07 -13.41 -8.73
C GLN A 51 3.87 -12.74 -8.06
N GLU A 52 3.14 -11.90 -8.79
CA GLU A 52 1.91 -11.26 -8.29
C GLU A 52 0.86 -12.32 -7.93
N LYS A 53 0.62 -13.27 -8.83
CA LYS A 53 -0.29 -14.39 -8.58
C LYS A 53 0.13 -15.18 -7.34
N ALA A 54 1.41 -15.51 -7.23
CA ALA A 54 1.96 -16.26 -6.10
C ALA A 54 1.84 -15.49 -4.77
N LEU A 55 2.17 -14.20 -4.76
CA LEU A 55 2.02 -13.33 -3.58
C LEU A 55 0.56 -13.29 -3.12
N MET A 56 -0.38 -13.05 -4.04
CA MET A 56 -1.81 -13.01 -3.72
C MET A 56 -2.36 -14.37 -3.29
N GLU A 57 -1.87 -15.47 -3.86
CA GLU A 57 -2.21 -16.82 -3.41
C GLU A 57 -1.69 -17.10 -1.99
N GLY A 58 -0.46 -16.66 -1.68
CA GLY A 58 0.13 -16.74 -0.34
C GLY A 58 -0.69 -15.96 0.69
N LEU A 59 -1.05 -14.70 0.40
CA LEU A 59 -1.88 -13.86 1.28
C LEU A 59 -3.27 -14.49 1.52
N ARG A 60 -3.93 -14.98 0.47
CA ARG A 60 -5.22 -15.68 0.61
C ARG A 60 -5.12 -16.96 1.43
N SER A 61 -4.00 -17.68 1.33
CA SER A 61 -3.76 -18.91 2.08
C SER A 61 -3.47 -18.62 3.55
N TYR A 62 -2.66 -17.59 3.82
CA TYR A 62 -2.38 -17.12 5.18
C TYR A 62 -3.67 -16.64 5.89
N ASN A 63 -4.52 -15.86 5.21
CA ASN A 63 -5.79 -15.41 5.77
C ASN A 63 -6.73 -16.56 6.19
N LYS A 64 -6.64 -17.71 5.50
CA LYS A 64 -7.41 -18.92 5.83
C LYS A 64 -6.74 -19.80 6.88
N SER A 65 -5.50 -19.50 7.25
CA SER A 65 -4.74 -20.26 8.24
C SER A 65 -5.14 -19.87 9.66
N LYS A 66 -4.67 -20.65 10.64
CA LYS A 66 -4.85 -20.36 12.08
C LYS A 66 -4.08 -19.11 12.54
N ASP A 67 -3.09 -18.68 11.76
CA ASP A 67 -2.23 -17.54 12.04
C ASP A 67 -2.82 -16.26 11.40
N GLY A 68 -3.91 -16.38 10.62
CA GLY A 68 -4.82 -15.28 10.25
C GLY A 68 -5.90 -15.01 11.32
N PRO A 69 -6.77 -13.99 11.15
CA PRO A 69 -7.09 -13.32 9.89
C PRO A 69 -6.16 -12.15 9.53
N ILE A 70 -6.16 -11.78 8.24
CA ILE A 70 -5.56 -10.55 7.70
C ILE A 70 -6.55 -9.85 6.77
N SER A 71 -6.43 -8.53 6.62
CA SER A 71 -7.11 -7.77 5.57
C SER A 71 -6.12 -7.32 4.51
N VAL A 72 -6.50 -7.38 3.24
CA VAL A 72 -5.67 -6.89 2.12
C VAL A 72 -6.45 -5.80 1.39
N HIS A 73 -5.90 -4.59 1.39
CA HIS A 73 -6.49 -3.43 0.73
C HIS A 73 -5.59 -3.02 -0.44
N SER A 74 -5.76 -3.69 -1.59
CA SER A 74 -4.92 -3.45 -2.78
C SER A 74 -4.98 -1.99 -3.28
N GLU A 75 -6.12 -1.32 -3.12
CA GLU A 75 -6.30 0.09 -3.53
C GLU A 75 -5.52 1.05 -2.64
N HIS A 76 -5.35 0.71 -1.35
CA HIS A 76 -4.54 1.46 -0.39
C HIS A 76 -3.11 0.93 -0.27
N ALA A 77 -2.75 -0.06 -1.11
CA ALA A 77 -1.48 -0.74 -1.13
C ALA A 77 -1.03 -1.27 0.26
N GLU A 78 -1.94 -1.82 1.08
CA GLU A 78 -1.62 -2.31 2.43
C GLU A 78 -2.19 -3.70 2.76
N VAL A 79 -1.55 -4.35 3.75
CA VAL A 79 -2.00 -5.55 4.44
C VAL A 79 -2.10 -5.23 5.93
N MET A 80 -3.24 -5.53 6.55
CA MET A 80 -3.47 -5.37 7.97
C MET A 80 -3.48 -6.74 8.65
N LEU A 81 -2.66 -6.89 9.69
CA LEU A 81 -2.69 -8.00 10.64
C LEU A 81 -3.45 -7.55 11.87
N PHE A 82 -4.22 -8.45 12.47
CA PHE A 82 -5.00 -8.17 13.68
C PHE A 82 -4.32 -8.67 14.97
N ALA A 83 -3.28 -9.50 14.85
CA ALA A 83 -2.53 -10.03 15.99
C ALA A 83 -1.07 -10.33 15.59
N PRO A 84 -0.10 -9.44 15.88
CA PRO A 84 -0.30 -8.09 16.44
C PRO A 84 -1.04 -7.16 15.46
N HIS A 85 -1.66 -6.10 15.98
CA HIS A 85 -2.36 -5.10 15.17
C HIS A 85 -1.34 -4.27 14.39
N THR A 86 -1.15 -4.58 13.10
CA THR A 86 -0.04 -4.05 12.30
C THR A 86 -0.50 -3.76 10.87
N VAL A 87 -0.09 -2.62 10.33
CA VAL A 87 -0.26 -2.25 8.92
C VAL A 87 1.07 -2.40 8.19
N ILE A 88 1.06 -3.14 7.08
CA ILE A 88 2.24 -3.42 6.26
C ILE A 88 1.99 -2.93 4.83
N SER A 89 2.95 -2.20 4.27
CA SER A 89 2.95 -1.78 2.88
C SER A 89 3.08 -2.98 1.92
N LEU A 90 2.20 -3.02 0.91
CA LEU A 90 2.31 -3.95 -0.21
C LEU A 90 3.54 -3.64 -1.08
N TYR A 91 4.06 -2.41 -1.09
CA TYR A 91 5.34 -2.12 -1.76
C TYR A 91 6.50 -2.84 -1.06
N LEU A 92 6.54 -2.80 0.27
CA LEU A 92 7.55 -3.51 1.07
C LEU A 92 7.43 -5.03 0.88
N LEU A 93 6.21 -5.57 0.94
CA LEU A 93 5.99 -7.00 0.75
C LEU A 93 6.35 -7.45 -0.67
N ALA A 94 6.01 -6.68 -1.70
CA ALA A 94 6.36 -6.99 -3.08
C ALA A 94 7.88 -7.03 -3.28
N ASP A 95 8.61 -6.00 -2.82
CA ASP A 95 10.08 -5.95 -2.90
C ASP A 95 10.74 -7.16 -2.20
N ARG A 96 10.31 -7.46 -0.97
CA ARG A 96 10.85 -8.61 -0.23
C ARG A 96 10.47 -9.95 -0.86
N PHE A 97 9.26 -10.06 -1.41
CA PHE A 97 8.84 -11.27 -2.12
C PHE A 97 9.68 -11.51 -3.37
N VAL A 98 10.00 -10.46 -4.13
CA VAL A 98 10.93 -10.54 -5.27
C VAL A 98 12.32 -10.97 -4.79
N ALA A 99 12.82 -10.42 -3.69
CA ALA A 99 14.13 -10.75 -3.13
C ALA A 99 14.27 -12.23 -2.71
N LEU A 100 13.17 -12.91 -2.37
CA LEU A 100 13.15 -14.35 -2.08
C LEU A 100 13.31 -15.22 -3.34
N GLY A 101 13.10 -14.66 -4.54
CA GLY A 101 13.35 -15.35 -5.80
C GLY A 101 12.35 -16.48 -6.12
N PRO A 102 12.74 -17.46 -6.96
CA PRO A 102 11.83 -18.50 -7.48
C PRO A 102 11.19 -19.40 -6.41
N ASP A 103 11.83 -19.54 -5.25
CA ASP A 103 11.30 -20.34 -4.14
C ASP A 103 10.00 -19.73 -3.59
N ALA A 104 9.88 -18.39 -3.62
CA ALA A 104 8.67 -17.70 -3.19
C ALA A 104 7.47 -18.01 -4.08
N VAL A 105 7.71 -18.17 -5.38
CA VAL A 105 6.67 -18.57 -6.35
C VAL A 105 6.29 -20.03 -6.18
N SER A 106 7.27 -20.90 -5.89
CA SER A 106 7.05 -22.34 -5.72
C SER A 106 6.34 -22.68 -4.40
N TYR A 107 6.58 -21.88 -3.36
CA TYR A 107 6.02 -22.07 -2.02
C TYR A 107 5.43 -20.76 -1.47
N PRO A 108 4.33 -20.26 -2.07
CA PRO A 108 3.81 -18.93 -1.79
C PRO A 108 3.29 -18.79 -0.35
N MET A 109 2.61 -19.81 0.18
CA MET A 109 2.06 -19.76 1.54
C MET A 109 3.15 -19.62 2.61
N SER A 110 4.19 -20.46 2.57
CA SER A 110 5.27 -20.41 3.56
C SER A 110 6.12 -19.14 3.42
N SER A 111 6.33 -18.68 2.19
CA SER A 111 7.12 -17.48 1.91
C SER A 111 6.41 -16.22 2.38
N VAL A 112 5.13 -16.07 2.06
CA VAL A 112 4.31 -14.95 2.55
C VAL A 112 4.15 -14.99 4.06
N GLY A 113 3.88 -16.16 4.66
CA GLY A 113 3.76 -16.27 6.11
C GLY A 113 5.02 -15.79 6.83
N LYS A 114 6.19 -16.26 6.37
CA LYS A 114 7.49 -15.80 6.90
C LYS A 114 7.68 -14.29 6.75
N LEU A 115 7.34 -13.71 5.59
CA LEU A 115 7.46 -12.26 5.38
C LEU A 115 6.54 -11.44 6.28
N LEU A 116 5.32 -11.90 6.49
CA LEU A 116 4.37 -11.23 7.38
C LEU A 116 4.86 -11.27 8.82
N ASP A 117 5.31 -12.42 9.30
CA ASP A 117 5.86 -12.59 10.66
C ASP A 117 7.11 -11.69 10.84
N GLU A 118 8.06 -11.72 9.90
CA GLU A 118 9.27 -10.89 9.95
C GLU A 118 8.97 -9.38 9.90
N CYS A 119 7.95 -8.98 9.16
CA CYS A 119 7.51 -7.59 9.14
C CYS A 119 6.80 -7.21 10.45
N ALA A 120 5.97 -8.08 11.01
CA ALA A 120 5.23 -7.82 12.24
C ALA A 120 6.11 -7.80 13.50
N ASP A 121 7.28 -8.43 13.45
CA ASP A 121 8.22 -8.47 14.59
C ASP A 121 8.87 -7.11 14.88
N LYS A 122 8.96 -6.22 13.89
CA LYS A 122 9.69 -4.96 14.03
C LYS A 122 9.11 -3.84 13.17
N GLU A 123 8.83 -2.72 13.84
CA GLU A 123 8.51 -1.46 13.18
C GLU A 123 9.70 -0.91 12.38
N GLN A 124 9.45 -0.58 11.13
CA GLN A 124 10.44 -0.18 10.11
C GLN A 124 9.73 0.56 8.97
N PRO A 125 10.45 1.24 8.05
CA PRO A 125 9.81 1.87 6.90
C PRO A 125 8.90 0.88 6.15
N GLY A 126 7.63 1.24 6.00
CA GLY A 126 6.60 0.37 5.41
C GLY A 126 5.87 -0.55 6.37
N VAL A 127 6.12 -0.46 7.69
CA VAL A 127 5.40 -1.19 8.75
C VAL A 127 5.02 -0.23 9.87
N LEU A 128 3.77 -0.29 10.31
CA LEU A 128 3.24 0.50 11.43
C LEU A 128 2.54 -0.40 12.42
N HIS A 129 2.98 -0.35 13.67
CA HIS A 129 2.36 -1.11 14.75
C HIS A 129 1.31 -0.22 15.41
N LEU A 130 0.08 -0.71 15.46
CA LEU A 130 -1.03 -0.02 16.08
C LEU A 130 -1.26 -0.59 17.48
N ARG A 131 -1.62 0.28 18.40
CA ARG A 131 -1.95 -0.10 19.76
C ARG A 131 -3.41 0.11 20.01
N ASP A 132 -4.05 -0.96 20.46
CA ASP A 132 -5.33 -0.85 21.12
C ASP A 132 -5.13 -0.20 22.51
N ASP A 133 -6.19 0.39 23.07
CA ASP A 133 -6.18 1.00 24.41
C ASP A 133 -5.12 2.11 24.60
N TRP A 134 -4.93 2.97 23.60
CA TRP A 134 -3.92 4.03 23.63
C TRP A 134 -4.38 5.33 24.28
N PHE A 135 -5.69 5.57 24.33
CA PHE A 135 -6.28 6.80 24.84
C PHE A 135 -7.02 6.56 26.16
N PRO A 136 -6.85 7.43 27.18
CA PRO A 136 -7.53 7.26 28.46
C PRO A 136 -9.04 7.44 28.34
N GLU A 137 -9.82 6.64 29.09
CA GLU A 137 -11.29 6.74 29.11
C GLU A 137 -11.78 8.10 29.61
N GLU A 138 -11.05 8.70 30.55
CA GLU A 138 -11.33 10.05 31.07
C GLU A 138 -11.02 11.18 30.08
N GLY A 139 -10.34 10.85 28.97
CA GLY A 139 -9.87 11.81 27.98
C GLY A 139 -8.61 12.57 28.40
N ALA A 140 -8.15 13.45 27.51
CA ALA A 140 -6.97 14.29 27.72
C ALA A 140 -7.28 15.73 27.34
N ASP A 141 -6.96 16.69 28.20
CA ASP A 141 -7.26 18.12 27.99
C ASP A 141 -8.74 18.41 27.65
N GLY A 142 -9.65 17.58 28.17
CA GLY A 142 -11.08 17.67 27.88
C GLY A 142 -11.49 17.14 26.49
N MET A 143 -10.58 16.50 25.76
CA MET A 143 -10.82 15.82 24.49
C MET A 143 -11.05 14.33 24.73
N ASP A 144 -12.04 13.76 24.05
CA ASP A 144 -12.15 12.32 23.85
C ASP A 144 -11.26 11.88 22.66
N THR A 145 -11.24 10.58 22.38
CA THR A 145 -10.44 9.99 21.29
C THR A 145 -10.75 10.63 19.94
N ALA A 146 -12.03 10.86 19.64
CA ALA A 146 -12.46 11.43 18.36
C ALA A 146 -12.02 12.89 18.24
N ALA A 147 -12.19 13.70 19.28
CA ALA A 147 -11.73 15.08 19.30
C ALA A 147 -10.20 15.19 19.19
N PHE A 148 -9.46 14.26 19.78
CA PHE A 148 -8.00 14.21 19.60
C PHE A 148 -7.61 13.84 18.16
N ALA A 149 -8.25 12.82 17.57
CA ALA A 149 -8.02 12.41 16.19
C ALA A 149 -8.38 13.54 15.20
N ASP A 150 -9.51 14.23 15.41
CA ASP A 150 -9.92 15.41 14.65
C ASP A 150 -8.87 16.52 14.74
N LEU A 151 -8.29 16.75 15.92
CA LEU A 151 -7.25 17.76 16.08
C LEU A 151 -5.94 17.38 15.34
N VAL A 152 -5.57 16.10 15.34
CA VAL A 152 -4.43 15.58 14.56
C VAL A 152 -4.70 15.73 13.05
N MET A 153 -5.90 15.36 12.60
CA MET A 153 -6.34 15.55 11.21
C MET A 153 -6.31 17.03 10.82
N ASP A 154 -6.76 17.92 11.70
CA ASP A 154 -6.76 19.36 11.46
C ASP A 154 -5.34 19.88 11.23
N VAL A 155 -4.38 19.42 12.03
CA VAL A 155 -2.98 19.80 11.84
C VAL A 155 -2.41 19.24 10.54
N LEU A 156 -2.73 17.99 10.17
CA LEU A 156 -2.21 17.37 8.95
C LEU A 156 -2.82 17.94 7.67
N ILE A 157 -4.12 18.29 7.68
CA ILE A 157 -4.91 18.47 6.45
C ILE A 157 -5.35 19.93 6.25
N GLN A 158 -5.62 20.72 7.30
CA GLN A 158 -6.22 22.05 7.14
C GLN A 158 -5.25 23.13 6.62
N HIS A 159 -4.07 22.76 6.13
CA HIS A 159 -3.16 23.72 5.50
C HIS A 159 -3.59 24.08 4.07
N SER A 160 -3.23 25.29 3.63
CA SER A 160 -3.53 25.78 2.28
C SER A 160 -2.73 25.08 1.16
N ASP A 161 -1.82 24.17 1.51
CA ASP A 161 -1.02 23.46 0.54
C ASP A 161 -1.84 22.36 -0.14
N ARG A 162 -2.27 22.66 -1.37
CA ARG A 162 -3.09 21.76 -2.20
C ARG A 162 -2.41 20.44 -2.55
N ARG A 163 -1.13 20.27 -2.21
CA ARG A 163 -0.39 19.02 -2.39
C ARG A 163 -0.65 18.03 -1.27
N VAL A 164 -1.17 18.46 -0.12
CA VAL A 164 -1.71 17.56 0.90
C VAL A 164 -3.21 17.50 0.68
N THR A 165 -3.72 16.30 0.46
CA THR A 165 -5.10 16.09 0.04
C THR A 165 -5.73 14.93 0.77
N GLY A 166 -7.02 15.08 0.99
CA GLY A 166 -7.79 14.12 1.76
C GLY A 166 -7.28 13.99 3.19
N GLY A 167 -8.01 13.20 3.93
CA GLY A 167 -7.52 12.61 5.15
C GLY A 167 -8.66 11.96 5.88
N SER A 168 -8.30 10.93 6.60
CA SER A 168 -9.26 10.03 7.19
C SER A 168 -8.72 9.56 8.53
N TRP A 169 -9.65 9.27 9.42
CA TRP A 169 -9.40 8.53 10.63
C TRP A 169 -10.12 7.19 10.48
N ASN A 170 -9.45 6.10 10.81
CA ASN A 170 -10.04 4.76 10.71
C ASN A 170 -11.10 4.47 11.80
N GLY A 171 -11.36 5.42 12.69
CA GLY A 171 -12.27 5.27 13.83
C GLY A 171 -11.61 4.66 15.08
N ASP A 172 -10.29 4.46 15.05
CA ASP A 172 -9.52 3.88 16.13
C ASP A 172 -8.15 4.57 16.29
N SER A 173 -7.06 3.96 15.85
CA SER A 173 -5.68 4.34 16.19
C SER A 173 -4.89 4.97 15.04
N LEU A 174 -5.49 5.14 13.85
CA LEU A 174 -4.76 5.57 12.65
C LEU A 174 -5.41 6.76 11.97
N VAL A 175 -4.61 7.82 11.75
CA VAL A 175 -4.96 8.95 10.88
C VAL A 175 -4.08 8.91 9.64
N GLU A 176 -4.64 9.20 8.47
CA GLU A 176 -3.93 9.19 7.20
C GLU A 176 -4.26 10.40 6.34
N THR A 177 -3.35 10.70 5.42
CA THR A 177 -3.51 11.72 4.38
C THR A 177 -2.68 11.36 3.14
N PHE A 178 -2.89 12.07 2.04
CA PHE A 178 -2.17 11.86 0.79
C PHE A 178 -1.34 13.09 0.43
N VAL A 179 -0.11 12.88 -0.03
CA VAL A 179 0.78 13.94 -0.51
C VAL A 179 1.15 13.72 -1.97
N GLN A 180 1.06 14.77 -2.77
CA GLN A 180 1.43 14.76 -4.17
C GLN A 180 2.47 15.87 -4.44
N ALA A 181 3.74 15.49 -4.55
CA ALA A 181 4.82 16.45 -4.81
C ALA A 181 4.82 16.95 -6.26
N ASP A 182 4.57 16.04 -7.22
CA ASP A 182 4.40 16.34 -8.65
C ASP A 182 2.97 15.94 -9.10
N PRO A 183 2.21 16.84 -9.74
CA PRO A 183 0.88 16.54 -10.28
C PRO A 183 0.83 15.35 -11.27
N ASN A 184 1.97 14.98 -11.86
CA ASN A 184 2.08 13.86 -12.79
C ASN A 184 2.40 12.52 -12.11
N GLU A 185 2.70 12.52 -10.81
CA GLU A 185 2.98 11.33 -10.02
C GLU A 185 1.75 10.94 -9.19
N GLN A 186 1.63 9.65 -8.85
CA GLN A 186 0.59 9.20 -7.93
C GLN A 186 0.83 9.75 -6.52
N PRO A 187 -0.21 10.23 -5.82
CA PRO A 187 -0.09 10.64 -4.43
C PRO A 187 0.47 9.53 -3.55
N ASN A 188 1.44 9.86 -2.69
CA ASN A 188 1.91 8.97 -1.64
C ASN A 188 0.96 9.07 -0.45
N ARG A 189 0.60 7.95 0.16
CA ARG A 189 -0.16 7.91 1.41
C ARG A 189 0.80 7.91 2.59
N VAL A 190 0.50 8.75 3.57
CA VAL A 190 1.13 8.73 4.90
C VAL A 190 0.08 8.45 5.96
N ALA A 191 0.39 7.57 6.89
CA ALA A 191 -0.45 7.30 8.05
C ALA A 191 0.38 7.47 9.34
N VAL A 192 -0.27 7.93 10.40
CA VAL A 192 0.32 8.14 11.72
C VAL A 192 -0.43 7.32 12.76
N ASP A 193 0.31 6.70 13.67
CA ASP A 193 -0.25 6.02 14.85
C ASP A 193 -0.58 7.07 15.92
N LEU A 194 -1.87 7.21 16.23
CA LEU A 194 -2.37 8.13 17.24
C LEU A 194 -1.84 7.81 18.64
N ALA A 195 -1.51 6.55 18.94
CA ALA A 195 -0.89 6.19 20.21
C ALA A 195 0.48 6.86 20.36
N ARG A 196 1.33 6.83 19.32
CA ARG A 196 2.62 7.52 19.31
C ARG A 196 2.47 9.03 19.35
N VAL A 197 1.51 9.57 18.62
CA VAL A 197 1.21 11.01 18.67
C VAL A 197 0.81 11.42 20.09
N PHE A 198 -0.02 10.62 20.75
CA PHE A 198 -0.48 10.86 22.11
C PHE A 198 0.65 10.76 23.16
N GLU A 199 1.55 9.79 23.03
CA GLU A 199 2.74 9.69 23.88
C GLU A 199 3.60 10.96 23.81
N GLN A 200 3.87 11.44 22.59
CA GLN A 200 4.63 12.68 22.39
C GLN A 200 3.86 13.91 22.86
N TYR A 201 2.54 13.92 22.68
CA TYR A 201 1.66 14.97 23.17
C TYR A 201 1.70 15.07 24.70
N GLY A 202 1.61 13.95 25.42
CA GLY A 202 1.71 13.91 26.87
C GLY A 202 3.02 14.51 27.37
N ALA A 203 4.15 14.09 26.80
CA ALA A 203 5.47 14.64 27.14
C ALA A 203 5.56 16.16 26.85
N ALA A 204 5.02 16.62 25.72
CA ALA A 204 5.00 18.04 25.38
C ALA A 204 4.08 18.85 26.30
N ARG A 205 2.92 18.29 26.67
CA ARG A 205 1.96 18.89 27.61
C ARG A 205 2.56 19.06 29.00
N GLU A 206 3.26 18.05 29.51
CA GLU A 206 3.97 18.13 30.79
C GLU A 206 5.03 19.25 30.78
N ALA A 207 5.79 19.35 29.68
CA ALA A 207 6.80 20.39 29.53
C ALA A 207 6.20 21.80 29.32
N GLN A 208 5.03 21.90 28.70
CA GLN A 208 4.37 23.15 28.34
C GLN A 208 2.86 23.15 28.69
N PRO A 209 2.49 23.22 29.98
CA PRO A 209 1.11 23.01 30.43
C PRO A 209 0.09 24.05 29.93
N GLN A 210 0.56 25.23 29.52
CA GLN A 210 -0.31 26.35 29.13
C GLN A 210 -0.43 26.50 27.60
N THR A 211 0.33 25.74 26.82
CA THR A 211 0.30 25.84 25.35
C THR A 211 -1.00 25.23 24.81
N PRO A 212 -1.70 25.86 23.85
CA PRO A 212 -2.89 25.27 23.26
C PRO A 212 -2.62 23.87 22.67
N PRO A 213 -3.54 22.88 22.81
CA PRO A 213 -3.34 21.54 22.27
C PRO A 213 -2.90 21.49 20.81
N ILE A 214 -3.52 22.31 19.95
CA ILE A 214 -3.19 22.37 18.53
C ILE A 214 -1.74 22.83 18.28
N ASP A 215 -1.23 23.75 19.10
CA ASP A 215 0.12 24.27 18.94
C ASP A 215 1.18 23.26 19.42
N LEU A 216 0.84 22.40 20.39
CA LEU A 216 1.67 21.26 20.74
C LEU A 216 1.74 20.25 19.59
N LEU A 217 0.61 19.91 18.98
CA LEU A 217 0.59 18.97 17.85
C LEU A 217 1.34 19.51 16.64
N ARG A 218 1.25 20.82 16.35
CA ARG A 218 2.05 21.50 15.31
C ARG A 218 3.56 21.48 15.57
N MET A 219 3.97 21.28 16.82
CA MET A 219 5.39 21.10 17.18
C MET A 219 5.84 19.64 17.00
N ILE A 220 4.96 18.70 17.31
CA ILE A 220 5.24 17.25 17.35
C ILE A 220 5.22 16.64 15.94
N LEU A 221 4.11 16.81 15.22
CA LEU A 221 3.85 16.10 13.97
C LEU A 221 4.91 16.35 12.88
N PRO A 222 5.42 17.57 12.66
CA PRO A 222 6.51 17.78 11.70
C PRO A 222 7.77 16.96 12.02
N GLY A 223 8.10 16.82 13.30
CA GLY A 223 9.24 16.02 13.74
C GLY A 223 9.03 14.53 13.41
N MET A 224 7.87 14.00 13.76
CA MET A 224 7.49 12.62 13.45
C MET A 224 7.57 12.34 11.94
N LEU A 225 6.95 13.19 11.11
CA LEU A 225 6.87 13.03 9.66
C LEU A 225 8.22 13.11 8.94
N MET A 226 9.16 13.88 9.50
CA MET A 226 10.52 14.00 8.97
C MET A 226 11.43 12.85 9.41
N SER A 227 11.13 12.25 10.57
CA SER A 227 11.93 11.16 11.13
C SER A 227 11.69 9.82 10.42
N GLU A 228 12.53 8.83 10.73
CA GLU A 228 12.26 7.42 10.45
C GLU A 228 11.90 6.67 11.75
N GLU A 229 11.48 7.42 12.77
CA GLU A 229 11.08 6.83 14.04
C GLU A 229 9.73 6.11 13.92
N PRO A 230 9.49 5.11 14.78
CA PRO A 230 8.18 4.50 14.98
C PRO A 230 7.01 5.50 15.03
N GLY A 231 5.87 5.10 14.46
CA GLY A 231 4.62 5.84 14.49
C GLY A 231 4.23 6.50 13.18
N VAL A 232 5.02 6.35 12.11
CA VAL A 232 4.70 6.89 10.78
C VAL A 232 4.88 5.81 9.71
N LEU A 233 3.83 5.56 8.96
CA LEU A 233 3.84 4.75 7.74
C LEU A 233 3.85 5.64 6.51
N TRP A 234 4.82 5.44 5.64
CA TRP A 234 4.73 5.87 4.26
C TRP A 234 4.46 4.66 3.39
N ILE A 235 3.38 4.67 2.59
CA ILE A 235 2.96 3.47 1.86
C ILE A 235 3.99 3.07 0.80
N ARG A 236 4.61 4.07 0.17
CA ARG A 236 5.86 3.91 -0.61
C ARG A 236 6.95 4.78 0.02
N PRO A 237 8.23 4.41 -0.12
CA PRO A 237 9.34 5.22 0.41
C PRO A 237 9.19 6.70 0.03
N ALA A 238 9.10 7.55 1.05
CA ALA A 238 8.83 8.96 0.82
C ALA A 238 10.08 9.72 0.38
N THR A 239 9.91 10.60 -0.61
CA THR A 239 10.97 11.52 -1.01
C THR A 239 11.14 12.62 0.03
N PHE A 240 12.32 13.27 0.03
CA PHE A 240 12.54 14.43 0.90
C PHE A 240 11.55 15.58 0.61
N ALA A 241 11.12 15.73 -0.64
CA ALA A 241 10.11 16.72 -1.02
C ALA A 241 8.75 16.41 -0.39
N GLU A 242 8.29 15.16 -0.47
CA GLU A 242 7.05 14.70 0.14
C GLU A 242 7.06 14.91 1.66
N ARG A 243 8.14 14.49 2.34
CA ARG A 243 8.28 14.69 3.80
C ARG A 243 8.21 16.17 4.19
N ASN A 244 8.93 17.04 3.46
CA ASN A 244 8.89 18.48 3.74
C ASN A 244 7.53 19.11 3.50
N ILE A 245 6.78 18.68 2.48
CA ILE A 245 5.45 19.21 2.19
C ILE A 245 4.52 18.93 3.37
N VAL A 246 4.44 17.67 3.81
CA VAL A 246 3.55 17.30 4.93
C VAL A 246 4.04 17.91 6.25
N ALA A 247 5.34 17.93 6.50
CA ALA A 247 5.89 18.54 7.71
C ALA A 247 5.68 20.06 7.78
N ASN A 248 5.75 20.78 6.66
CA ASN A 248 5.44 22.21 6.64
C ASN A 248 3.94 22.47 6.80
N ALA A 249 3.10 21.68 6.13
CA ALA A 249 1.65 21.73 6.34
C ALA A 249 1.29 21.53 7.83
N ALA A 250 1.87 20.49 8.46
CA ALA A 250 1.69 20.21 9.88
C ALA A 250 2.25 21.30 10.80
N ALA A 251 3.29 22.04 10.38
CA ALA A 251 3.82 23.17 11.14
C ALA A 251 3.01 24.47 10.95
N GLY A 252 2.05 24.50 10.02
CA GLY A 252 1.35 25.71 9.60
C GLY A 252 2.24 26.71 8.84
N ARG A 253 3.20 26.21 8.04
CA ARG A 253 4.20 27.01 7.30
C ARG A 253 4.07 26.89 5.79
#